data_AF-A0A348WC03-F1
#
_entry.id   AF-A0A348WC03-F1
#
_cell.length_a   1.000
_cell.length_b   1.000
_cell.length_c   1.000
_cell.angle_alpha   90.00
_cell.angle_beta   90.00
_cell.angle_gamma   90.00
#
_symmetry.space_group_name_H-M   'P 1'
#
loop_
_entity.id
_entity.type
_entity.pdbx_description
1 polymer ?
#
loop_
_entity_poly.entity_id
_entity_poly.type
_entity_poly.pdbx_seq_one_letter_code
_entity_poly.pdbx_strand_id
1 'polypeptide(L)'
;MATPKKPKKPNVSADELKGFYRDMLLIRRFEEKAGQLYGMGLIGGFCHLYIGQEAVVVGLESATKEGDKRITTYRDHGHMLACGMDPNGVMA
;
A
#
# COMPACT_ATOMS: atom_id res chain seq x y z
N MET A 1 29.89 17.57 -14.07
CA MET A 1 28.48 17.09 -14.08
C MET A 1 28.49 15.59 -14.35
N ALA A 2 27.90 14.77 -13.49
CA ALA A 2 27.83 13.33 -13.72
C ALA A 2 26.88 13.05 -14.90
N THR A 3 27.30 12.22 -15.85
CA THR A 3 26.46 11.74 -16.95
C THR A 3 25.27 10.96 -16.39
N PRO A 4 24.03 11.23 -16.85
CA PRO A 4 22.86 10.52 -16.34
C PRO A 4 22.96 9.04 -16.77
N LYS A 5 22.99 8.15 -15.79
CA LYS A 5 23.06 6.71 -16.02
C LYS A 5 21.73 6.25 -16.61
N LYS A 6 21.76 5.58 -17.77
CA LYS A 6 20.55 4.98 -18.36
C LYS A 6 19.88 4.07 -17.32
N PRO A 7 18.56 4.20 -17.09
CA PRO A 7 17.87 3.34 -16.15
C PRO A 7 17.98 1.89 -16.63
N LYS A 8 18.32 0.98 -15.71
CA LYS A 8 18.32 -0.45 -15.99
C LYS A 8 16.89 -0.88 -16.29
N LYS A 9 16.73 -1.83 -17.23
CA LYS A 9 15.44 -2.47 -17.45
C LYS A 9 14.97 -3.13 -16.14
N PRO A 10 13.69 -2.99 -15.76
CA PRO A 10 13.14 -3.69 -14.61
C PRO A 10 13.31 -5.21 -14.78
N ASN A 11 13.49 -5.91 -13.67
CA ASN A 11 13.47 -7.37 -13.61
C ASN A 11 12.04 -7.95 -13.49
N VAL A 12 11.02 -7.10 -13.67
CA VAL A 12 9.59 -7.43 -13.62
C VAL A 12 8.93 -7.04 -14.94
N SER A 13 7.88 -7.76 -15.31
CA SER A 13 7.10 -7.49 -16.52
C SER A 13 6.28 -6.20 -16.44
N ALA A 14 5.83 -5.70 -17.59
CA ALA A 14 4.96 -4.54 -17.64
C ALA A 14 3.61 -4.77 -16.94
N ASP A 15 3.11 -6.01 -16.92
CA ASP A 15 1.84 -6.33 -16.29
C ASP A 15 1.97 -6.44 -14.76
N GLU A 16 3.08 -6.96 -14.24
CA GLU A 16 3.42 -6.88 -12.82
C GLU A 16 3.52 -5.42 -12.35
N LEU A 17 4.17 -4.55 -13.13
CA LEU A 17 4.25 -3.12 -12.80
C LEU A 17 2.87 -2.44 -12.76
N LYS A 18 1.95 -2.80 -13.66
CA LYS A 18 0.57 -2.32 -13.60
C LYS A 18 -0.18 -2.88 -12.39
N GLY A 19 0.10 -4.12 -11.99
CA GLY A 19 -0.41 -4.73 -10.75
C GLY A 19 0.01 -3.89 -9.55
N PHE A 20 1.31 -3.70 -9.36
CA PHE A 20 1.84 -2.89 -8.25
C PHE A 20 1.28 -1.46 -8.25
N TYR A 21 1.13 -0.85 -9.43
CA TYR A 21 0.52 0.47 -9.54
C TYR A 21 -0.94 0.48 -9.04
N ARG A 22 -1.74 -0.53 -9.42
CA ARG A 22 -3.14 -0.64 -8.96
C ARG A 22 -3.21 -0.85 -7.45
N ASP A 23 -2.35 -1.70 -6.90
CA ASP A 23 -2.32 -1.97 -5.46
C ASP A 23 -1.93 -0.72 -4.66
N MET A 24 -0.88 -0.01 -5.09
CA MET A 24 -0.48 1.25 -4.46
C MET A 24 -1.57 2.32 -4.58
N LEU A 25 -2.25 2.40 -5.72
CA LEU A 25 -3.33 3.36 -5.93
C LEU A 25 -4.55 3.03 -5.07
N LEU A 26 -4.89 1.75 -4.92
CA LEU A 26 -5.96 1.30 -4.03
C LEU A 26 -5.68 1.74 -2.60
N ILE A 27 -4.47 1.47 -2.08
CA ILE A 27 -4.05 1.88 -0.75
C ILE A 27 -4.17 3.41 -0.63
N ARG A 28 -3.60 4.18 -1.56
CA ARG A 28 -3.70 5.65 -1.53
C ARG A 28 -5.14 6.15 -1.43
N ARG A 29 -6.05 5.62 -2.26
CA ARG A 29 -7.45 6.05 -2.27
C ARG A 29 -8.19 5.64 -1.00
N PHE A 30 -7.88 4.46 -0.46
CA PHE A 30 -8.39 4.03 0.83
C PHE A 30 -7.97 4.99 1.95
N GLU A 31 -6.68 5.33 2.04
CA GLU A 31 -6.17 6.25 3.06
C GLU A 31 -6.74 7.66 2.93
N GLU A 32 -6.84 8.20 1.72
CA GLU A 32 -7.47 9.50 1.47
C GLU A 32 -8.93 9.50 1.95
N LYS A 33 -9.65 8.39 1.74
CA LYS A 33 -11.03 8.25 2.21
C LYS A 33 -11.09 8.13 3.73
N ALA A 34 -10.22 7.33 4.35
CA ALA A 34 -10.13 7.22 5.80
C ALA A 34 -9.82 8.57 6.44
N GLY A 35 -8.85 9.32 5.90
CA GLY A 35 -8.53 10.67 6.34
C GLY A 35 -9.70 11.65 6.19
N GLN A 36 -10.46 11.56 5.09
CA GLN A 36 -11.68 12.35 4.91
C GLN A 36 -12.73 12.05 5.99
N LEU A 37 -13.03 10.77 6.22
CA LEU A 37 -14.03 10.33 7.19
C LEU A 37 -13.63 10.69 8.63
N TYR A 38 -12.33 10.57 8.95
CA TYR A 38 -11.78 11.02 10.22
C TYR A 38 -11.95 12.53 10.42
N GLY A 39 -11.64 13.34 9.39
CA GLY A 39 -11.86 14.79 9.43
C GLY A 39 -13.33 15.19 9.55
N MET A 40 -14.26 14.34 9.11
CA MET A 40 -15.71 14.50 9.29
C MET A 40 -16.21 14.02 10.66
N GLY A 41 -15.35 13.43 11.50
CA GLY A 41 -15.72 12.84 12.79
C GLY A 41 -16.47 11.52 12.68
N LEU A 42 -16.46 10.87 11.51
CA LEU A 42 -17.11 9.56 11.28
C LEU A 42 -16.22 8.38 11.70
N ILE A 43 -14.93 8.62 11.91
CA ILE A 43 -13.98 7.68 12.52
C ILE A 43 -13.52 8.30 13.84
N GLY A 44 -13.73 7.59 14.95
CA GLY A 44 -13.30 8.01 16.29
C GLY A 44 -11.93 7.46 16.69
N GLY A 45 -11.30 8.06 17.69
CA GLY A 45 -10.03 7.57 18.23
C GLY A 45 -8.83 7.91 17.36
N PHE A 46 -8.00 6.92 17.03
CA PHE A 46 -6.77 7.10 16.26
C PHE A 46 -6.93 6.64 14.80
N CYS A 47 -6.32 7.38 13.87
CA CYS A 47 -6.32 7.04 12.45
C CYS A 47 -4.91 7.32 11.87
N HIS A 48 -4.12 6.26 11.67
CA HIS A 48 -2.73 6.38 11.20
C HIS A 48 -2.62 6.08 9.72
N LEU A 49 -2.56 7.12 8.89
CA LEU A 49 -2.65 6.97 7.44
C LEU A 49 -1.37 6.40 6.81
N TYR A 50 -1.46 5.43 5.92
CA TYR A 50 -0.30 4.84 5.21
C TYR A 50 0.23 5.65 4.02
N ILE A 51 -0.23 6.90 3.86
CA ILE A 51 0.08 7.75 2.70
C ILE A 51 1.59 7.97 2.55
N GLY A 52 2.11 7.65 1.37
CA GLY A 52 3.52 7.82 1.00
C GLY A 52 4.39 6.60 1.27
N GLN A 53 3.83 5.54 1.87
CA GLN A 53 4.55 4.29 2.15
C GLN A 53 4.03 3.11 1.30
N GLU A 54 3.15 3.33 0.32
CA GLU A 54 2.45 2.27 -0.40
C GLU A 54 3.40 1.29 -1.10
N ALA A 55 4.51 1.80 -1.65
CA ALA A 55 5.53 0.98 -2.30
C ALA A 55 6.23 0.00 -1.33
N VAL A 56 6.26 0.30 -0.03
CA VAL A 56 6.88 -0.55 0.99
C VAL A 56 6.14 -1.86 1.08
N VAL A 57 4.82 -1.80 1.29
CA VAL A 57 4.01 -3.01 1.50
C VAL A 57 3.75 -3.75 0.19
N VAL A 58 3.49 -3.05 -0.92
CA VAL A 58 3.32 -3.69 -2.24
C VAL A 58 4.62 -4.37 -2.67
N GLY A 59 5.77 -3.73 -2.44
CA GLY A 59 7.08 -4.32 -2.70
C GLY A 59 7.35 -5.53 -1.79
N LEU A 60 7.02 -5.43 -0.50
CA LEU A 60 7.14 -6.54 0.44
C LEU A 60 6.29 -7.73 -0.02
N GLU A 61 5.00 -7.53 -0.27
CA GLU A 61 4.09 -8.60 -0.71
C GLU A 61 4.54 -9.23 -2.03
N SER A 62 5.08 -8.43 -2.97
CA SER A 62 5.60 -8.97 -4.25
C SER A 62 6.76 -9.96 -4.09
N ALA A 63 7.47 -9.91 -2.96
CA ALA A 63 8.60 -10.79 -2.66
C ALA A 63 8.27 -11.91 -1.67
N THR A 64 7.07 -11.92 -1.10
CA THR A 64 6.63 -12.93 -0.13
C THR A 64 6.27 -14.25 -0.81
N LYS A 65 6.28 -15.31 -0.01
CA LYS A 65 5.87 -16.67 -0.41
C LYS A 65 4.69 -17.13 0.42
N GLU A 66 4.02 -18.17 -0.09
CA GLU A 66 2.98 -18.85 0.66
C GLU A 66 3.54 -19.37 2.00
N GLY A 67 2.79 -19.12 3.07
CA GLY A 67 3.19 -19.49 4.44
C GLY A 67 3.93 -18.38 5.22
N ASP A 68 4.49 -17.37 4.54
CA ASP A 68 5.14 -16.25 5.21
C ASP A 68 4.18 -15.52 6.16
N LYS A 69 4.71 -15.02 7.28
CA LYS A 69 3.94 -14.29 8.30
C LYS A 69 4.35 -12.82 8.31
N ARG A 70 3.38 -11.93 8.49
CA ARG A 70 3.61 -10.49 8.61
C ARG A 70 3.16 -10.00 9.97
N ILE A 71 3.91 -9.05 10.51
CA ILE A 71 3.55 -8.28 11.70
C ILE A 71 3.87 -6.82 11.39
N THR A 72 3.01 -5.92 11.83
CA THR A 72 3.22 -4.48 11.68
C THR A 72 2.70 -3.76 12.93
N THR A 73 2.84 -2.44 12.97
CA THR A 73 2.38 -1.58 14.07
C THR A 73 1.03 -0.95 13.72
N TYR A 74 0.62 0.10 14.42
CA TYR A 74 -0.68 0.79 14.28
C TYR A 74 -0.91 1.52 12.95
N ARG A 75 0.02 1.46 11.99
CA ARG A 75 -0.10 2.04 10.65
C ARG A 75 -0.22 0.91 9.63
N ASP A 76 -1.32 0.18 9.69
CA ASP A 76 -1.48 -1.16 9.11
C ASP A 76 -2.53 -1.28 8.01
N HIS A 77 -3.34 -0.26 7.77
CA HIS A 77 -4.33 -0.24 6.68
C HIS A 77 -3.75 -0.77 5.35
N GLY A 78 -2.64 -0.16 4.88
CA GLY A 78 -1.94 -0.59 3.67
C GLY A 78 -1.43 -2.04 3.72
N HIS A 79 -1.03 -2.53 4.90
CA HIS A 79 -0.65 -3.93 5.10
C HIS A 79 -1.84 -4.87 4.93
N MET A 80 -2.98 -4.57 5.55
CA MET A 80 -4.18 -5.40 5.46
C MET A 80 -4.68 -5.48 4.01
N LEU A 81 -4.68 -4.36 3.30
CA LEU A 81 -5.08 -4.30 1.89
C LEU A 81 -4.14 -5.11 0.99
N ALA A 82 -2.82 -4.95 1.14
CA ALA A 82 -1.87 -5.69 0.31
C ALA A 82 -1.87 -7.20 0.60
N CYS A 83 -2.24 -7.61 1.83
CA CYS A 83 -2.45 -9.01 2.18
C CYS A 83 -3.76 -9.61 1.62
N GLY A 84 -4.52 -8.85 0.82
CA GLY A 84 -5.74 -9.32 0.16
C GLY A 84 -7.01 -9.21 1.00
N MET A 85 -7.00 -8.45 2.10
CA MET A 85 -8.22 -8.18 2.85
C MET A 85 -9.16 -7.27 2.04
N ASP A 86 -10.47 -7.52 2.14
CA ASP A 86 -11.47 -6.68 1.47
C ASP A 86 -11.44 -5.25 2.05
N PRO A 87 -11.33 -4.20 1.23
CA PRO A 87 -11.31 -2.81 1.70
C PRO A 87 -12.54 -2.43 2.53
N ASN A 88 -13.71 -2.99 2.26
CA ASN A 88 -14.90 -2.75 3.07
C ASN A 88 -14.72 -3.31 4.48
N GLY A 89 -14.04 -4.44 4.63
CA GLY A 89 -13.72 -5.02 5.94
C GLY A 89 -12.71 -4.19 6.73
N VAL A 90 -11.77 -3.51 6.06
CA VAL A 90 -10.82 -2.61 6.71
C VAL A 90 -11.47 -1.28 7.11
N MET A 91 -12.51 -0.84 6.40
CA MET A 91 -13.22 0.42 6.65
C MET A 91 -14.39 0.32 7.65
N ALA A 92 -14.94 -0.89 7.83
CA ALA A 92 -16.20 -1.15 8.54
C ALA A 92 -16.22 -0.72 10.02
#